data_AF-A0A8S3T5C9-F1
#
_entry.id   AF-A0A8S3T5C9-F1
#
_cell.length_a   1.000
_cell.length_b   1.000
_cell.length_c   1.000
_cell.angle_alpha   90.00
_cell.angle_beta   90.00
_cell.angle_gamma   90.00
#
_symmetry.space_group_name_H-M   'P 1'
#
loop_
_entity.id
_entity.type
_entity.pdbx_description
1 polymer ?
#
loop_
_entity_poly.entity_id
_entity_poly.type
_entity_poly.pdbx_seq_one_letter_code
_entity_poly.pdbx_strand_id
1 'polypeptide(L)'
;MVKLHIKKGDESQFLYETTVEMPVDDLVKDVSAIYNGRLKVQRLCAEMEELAKHGVTLPPNMQGLTEEQLVELKLKDDWGEKCIPSGGWIEFKDPLTIRNGKAPQKNMADLINKTIKEAKDMISKKKVQSDDLVTQATVKEALDILRGAVMIVYPMGLPPHDKIKQEIENGRIYLEHRHL
;
A
#
# COMPACT_ATOMS: atom_id res chain seq x y z
N MET A 1 4.17 31.34 13.25
CA MET A 1 3.93 29.91 12.97
C MET A 1 2.45 29.64 13.22
N VAL A 2 1.76 28.97 12.30
CA VAL A 2 0.31 28.72 12.31
C VAL A 2 0.10 27.21 12.19
N LYS A 3 -0.69 26.64 13.11
CA LYS A 3 -1.07 25.23 13.07
C LYS A 3 -2.50 25.11 12.54
N LEU A 4 -2.67 24.33 11.49
CA LEU A 4 -3.95 24.05 10.86
C LEU A 4 -4.42 22.65 11.24
N HIS A 5 -5.66 22.57 11.74
CA HIS A 5 -6.33 21.31 12.00
C HIS A 5 -7.17 20.93 10.78
N ILE A 6 -6.68 19.96 10.01
CA ILE A 6 -7.36 19.47 8.81
C ILE A 6 -8.47 18.49 9.22
N LYS A 7 -9.69 18.75 8.76
CA LYS A 7 -10.89 17.95 9.04
C LYS A 7 -11.63 17.56 7.76
N LYS A 8 -12.42 16.49 7.82
CA LYS A 8 -13.42 16.13 6.82
C LYS A 8 -14.77 16.00 7.52
N GLY A 9 -15.64 17.00 7.34
CA GLY A 9 -16.80 17.17 8.24
C GLY A 9 -16.31 17.35 9.68
N ASP A 10 -16.87 16.59 10.62
CA ASP A 10 -16.46 16.61 12.03
C ASP A 10 -15.23 15.73 12.33
N GLU A 11 -14.76 14.96 11.34
CA GLU A 11 -13.68 14.00 11.56
C GLU A 11 -12.29 14.64 11.40
N SER A 12 -11.53 14.65 12.49
CA SER A 12 -10.12 15.05 12.52
C SER A 12 -9.26 14.17 11.60
N GLN A 13 -8.47 14.79 10.73
CA GLN A 13 -7.61 14.09 9.79
C GLN A 13 -6.15 14.11 10.21
N PHE A 14 -5.55 15.30 10.31
CA PHE A 14 -4.17 15.53 10.73
C PHE A 14 -3.93 17.00 11.08
N LEU A 15 -2.81 17.28 11.74
CA LEU A 15 -2.31 18.63 12.00
C LEU A 15 -1.22 18.96 10.98
N TYR A 16 -1.24 20.20 10.49
CA TYR A 16 -0.28 20.73 9.54
C TYR A 16 0.24 22.08 10.03
N GLU A 17 1.50 22.39 9.80
CA GLU A 17 2.12 23.63 10.25
C GLU A 17 2.60 24.47 9.06
N THR A 18 2.36 25.78 9.14
CA THR A 18 2.72 26.75 8.10
C THR A 18 2.96 28.14 8.67
N THR A 19 3.16 29.13 7.80
CA THR A 19 3.29 30.56 8.14
C THR A 19 2.14 31.35 7.52
N VAL A 20 1.92 32.57 8.00
CA VAL A 20 0.92 33.50 7.43
C VAL A 20 1.32 34.01 6.04
N GLU A 21 2.55 33.75 5.61
CA GLU A 21 3.12 34.19 4.34
C GLU A 21 2.88 33.18 3.22
N MET A 22 2.54 31.92 3.55
CA MET A 22 2.30 30.88 2.56
C MET A 22 1.06 31.22 1.70
N PRO A 23 1.19 31.26 0.37
CA PRO A 23 0.04 31.43 -0.52
C PRO A 23 -0.98 30.30 -0.32
N VAL A 24 -2.27 30.66 -0.32
CA VAL A 24 -3.36 29.69 -0.12
C VAL A 24 -3.32 28.56 -1.16
N ASP A 25 -2.98 28.86 -2.41
CA ASP A 25 -2.89 27.85 -3.46
C ASP A 25 -1.83 26.79 -3.15
N ASP A 26 -0.67 27.19 -2.63
CA ASP A 26 0.41 26.27 -2.29
C ASP A 26 0.10 25.48 -1.02
N LEU A 27 -0.54 26.13 -0.04
CA LEU A 27 -1.09 25.47 1.13
C LEU A 27 -2.08 24.35 0.74
N VAL A 28 -3.02 24.66 -0.17
CA VAL A 28 -4.04 23.69 -0.63
C VAL A 28 -3.37 22.53 -1.36
N LYS A 29 -2.38 22.79 -2.22
CA LYS A 29 -1.62 21.72 -2.91
C LYS A 29 -0.92 20.80 -1.92
N ASP A 30 -0.24 21.38 -0.92
CA ASP A 30 0.52 20.62 0.08
C ASP A 30 -0.40 19.76 0.97
N VAL A 31 -1.44 20.37 1.54
CA VAL A 31 -2.44 19.66 2.35
C VAL A 31 -3.12 18.54 1.54
N SER A 32 -3.44 18.80 0.26
CA SER A 32 -4.04 17.81 -0.63
C SER A 32 -3.06 16.66 -0.93
N ALA A 33 -1.79 16.95 -1.15
CA ALA A 33 -0.75 15.94 -1.37
C ALA A 33 -0.60 15.04 -0.13
N ILE A 34 -0.59 15.62 1.08
CA ILE A 34 -0.53 14.86 2.33
C ILE A 34 -1.78 13.99 2.48
N TYR A 35 -2.97 14.56 2.29
CA TYR A 35 -4.23 13.83 2.42
C TYR A 35 -4.29 12.63 1.46
N ASN A 36 -4.01 12.85 0.17
CA ASN A 36 -3.99 11.81 -0.86
C ASN A 36 -2.90 10.77 -0.60
N GLY A 37 -1.74 11.22 -0.12
CA GLY A 37 -0.63 10.35 0.27
C GLY A 37 -1.00 9.41 1.42
N ARG A 38 -1.72 9.90 2.43
CA ARG A 38 -2.25 9.04 3.52
C ARG A 38 -3.22 7.99 2.99
N LEU A 39 -4.12 8.34 2.07
CA LEU A 39 -5.02 7.38 1.43
C LEU A 39 -4.24 6.33 0.63
N LYS A 40 -3.15 6.72 -0.04
CA LYS A 40 -2.26 5.81 -0.76
C LYS A 40 -1.60 4.80 0.18
N VAL A 41 -1.04 5.27 1.31
CA VAL A 41 -0.48 4.39 2.36
C VAL A 41 -1.55 3.40 2.84
N GLN A 42 -2.77 3.86 3.12
CA GLN A 42 -3.86 2.98 3.58
C GLN A 42 -4.21 1.87 2.58
N ARG A 43 -4.34 2.22 1.28
CA ARG A 43 -4.61 1.23 0.23
C ARG A 43 -3.48 0.23 0.09
N LEU A 44 -2.22 0.70 0.11
CA LEU A 44 -1.05 -0.16 0.01
C LEU A 44 -0.98 -1.14 1.19
N CYS A 45 -1.23 -0.65 2.41
CA CYS A 45 -1.31 -1.50 3.59
C CYS A 45 -2.37 -2.59 3.44
N ALA A 46 -3.58 -2.26 2.96
CA ALA A 46 -4.64 -3.25 2.77
C ALA A 46 -4.25 -4.35 1.76
N GLU A 47 -3.63 -3.97 0.65
CA GLU A 47 -3.14 -4.96 -0.33
C GLU A 47 -1.96 -5.78 0.22
N MET A 48 -1.09 -5.19 1.04
CA MET A 48 0.00 -5.92 1.68
C MET A 48 -0.48 -6.89 2.77
N GLU A 49 -1.60 -6.62 3.45
CA GLU A 49 -2.24 -7.58 4.37
C GLU A 49 -2.64 -8.86 3.63
N GLU A 50 -3.21 -8.73 2.44
CA GLU A 50 -3.59 -9.86 1.60
C GLU A 50 -2.37 -10.56 0.98
N LEU A 51 -1.29 -9.82 0.68
CA LEU A 51 0.01 -10.39 0.27
C LEU A 51 0.59 -11.29 1.36
N ALA A 52 0.57 -10.83 2.61
CA ALA A 52 1.08 -11.60 3.75
C ALA A 52 0.30 -12.89 4.00
N LYS A 53 -1.01 -12.91 3.68
CA LYS A 53 -1.87 -14.08 3.88
C LYS A 53 -1.86 -15.05 2.71
N HIS A 54 -1.87 -14.55 1.47
CA HIS A 54 -2.22 -15.36 0.30
C HIS A 54 -1.16 -15.34 -0.81
N GLY A 55 -0.08 -14.57 -0.64
CA GLY A 55 0.95 -14.44 -1.67
C GLY A 55 0.57 -13.45 -2.77
N VAL A 56 1.24 -13.56 -3.91
CA VAL A 56 1.13 -12.57 -5.01
C VAL A 56 -0.18 -12.71 -5.78
N THR A 57 -0.57 -11.64 -6.45
CA THR A 57 -1.78 -11.60 -7.28
C THR A 57 -1.63 -12.52 -8.49
N LEU A 58 -2.66 -13.31 -8.81
CA LEU A 58 -2.72 -14.12 -10.02
C LEU A 58 -2.83 -13.24 -11.27
N PRO A 59 -2.38 -13.72 -12.45
CA PRO A 59 -2.65 -13.06 -13.72
C PRO A 59 -4.14 -12.73 -13.90
N PRO A 60 -4.53 -11.58 -14.49
CA PRO A 60 -5.93 -11.16 -14.57
C PRO A 60 -6.88 -12.18 -15.25
N ASN A 61 -6.37 -12.96 -16.20
CA ASN A 61 -7.12 -14.03 -16.88
C ASN A 61 -7.31 -15.30 -16.04
N MET A 62 -6.70 -15.39 -14.86
CA MET A 62 -6.80 -16.52 -13.93
C MET A 62 -7.63 -16.19 -12.68
N GLN A 63 -7.90 -14.91 -12.42
CA GLN A 63 -8.61 -14.48 -11.21
C GLN A 63 -10.10 -14.89 -11.29
N GLY A 64 -10.63 -15.43 -10.20
CA GLY A 64 -12.04 -15.86 -10.15
C GLY A 64 -12.31 -17.25 -10.72
N LEU A 65 -11.30 -17.95 -11.22
CA LEU A 65 -11.44 -19.28 -11.82
C LEU A 65 -11.17 -20.39 -10.80
N THR A 66 -11.89 -21.50 -10.93
CA THR A 66 -11.61 -22.72 -10.15
C THR A 66 -10.40 -23.47 -10.69
N GLU A 67 -9.85 -24.38 -9.89
CA GLU A 67 -8.72 -25.22 -10.32
C GLU A 67 -9.06 -26.06 -11.55
N GLU A 68 -10.30 -26.57 -11.65
CA GLU A 68 -10.76 -27.32 -12.82
C GLU A 68 -10.77 -26.46 -14.08
N GLN A 69 -11.26 -25.22 -13.97
CA GLN A 69 -11.29 -24.27 -15.10
C GLN A 69 -9.88 -23.89 -15.55
N LEU A 70 -8.93 -23.70 -14.61
CA LEU A 70 -7.54 -23.43 -14.95
C LEU A 70 -6.90 -24.57 -15.73
N VAL A 71 -7.18 -25.82 -15.35
CA VAL A 71 -6.70 -27.02 -16.05
C VAL A 71 -7.33 -27.14 -17.44
N GLU A 72 -8.65 -26.94 -17.55
CA GLU A 72 -9.38 -27.00 -18.82
C GLU A 72 -8.88 -25.95 -19.82
N LEU A 73 -8.69 -24.72 -19.34
CA LEU A 73 -8.19 -23.60 -20.14
C LEU A 73 -6.66 -23.61 -20.32
N LYS A 74 -5.96 -24.58 -19.69
CA LYS A 74 -4.50 -24.74 -19.72
C LYS A 74 -3.76 -23.45 -19.30
N LEU A 75 -4.30 -22.74 -18.32
CA LEU A 75 -3.70 -21.51 -17.80
C LEU A 75 -2.66 -21.85 -16.72
N LYS A 76 -1.47 -21.25 -16.82
CA LYS A 76 -0.37 -21.42 -15.87
C LYS A 76 0.04 -20.08 -15.28
N ASP A 77 0.25 -20.06 -13.95
CA ASP A 77 0.84 -18.91 -13.26
C ASP A 77 2.36 -18.93 -13.40
N ASP A 78 2.87 -18.30 -14.46
CA ASP A 78 4.32 -18.13 -14.68
C ASP A 78 4.99 -17.20 -13.65
N TRP A 79 4.21 -16.36 -12.96
CA TRP A 79 4.73 -15.42 -11.97
C TRP A 79 4.90 -16.08 -10.60
N GLY A 80 4.08 -17.08 -10.27
CA GLY A 80 4.18 -17.83 -9.03
C GLY A 80 5.45 -18.66 -8.87
N GLU A 81 6.25 -18.84 -9.93
CA GLU A 81 7.60 -19.44 -9.88
C GLU A 81 8.71 -18.37 -9.83
N LYS A 82 8.43 -17.13 -10.27
CA LYS A 82 9.40 -16.03 -10.31
C LYS A 82 9.37 -15.19 -9.05
N CYS A 83 8.18 -14.92 -8.54
CA CYS A 83 7.92 -14.08 -7.38
C CYS A 83 7.77 -14.94 -6.12
N ILE A 84 8.84 -15.64 -5.77
CA ILE A 84 8.88 -16.49 -4.57
C ILE A 84 9.30 -15.64 -3.36
N PRO A 85 8.58 -15.72 -2.23
CA PRO A 85 8.97 -15.01 -1.03
C PRO A 85 10.28 -15.56 -0.43
N SER A 86 11.07 -14.69 0.18
CA SER A 86 12.28 -15.02 0.92
C SER A 86 11.99 -16.09 1.99
N GLY A 87 12.77 -17.16 2.00
CA GLY A 87 12.53 -18.31 2.90
C GLY A 87 11.48 -19.30 2.40
N GLY A 88 10.90 -19.09 1.21
CA GLY A 88 9.88 -19.97 0.64
C GLY A 88 8.47 -19.62 1.11
N TRP A 89 7.52 -20.49 0.81
CA TRP A 89 6.09 -20.24 1.00
C TRP A 89 5.38 -21.39 1.71
N ILE A 90 4.21 -21.08 2.26
CA ILE A 90 3.23 -22.04 2.77
C ILE A 90 1.92 -21.88 1.98
N GLU A 91 1.18 -22.98 1.82
CA GLU A 91 -0.09 -22.94 1.12
C GLU A 91 -1.17 -22.32 2.01
N PHE A 92 -1.78 -21.24 1.54
CA PHE A 92 -2.95 -20.63 2.16
C PHE A 92 -3.81 -19.98 1.08
N LYS A 93 -4.77 -20.77 0.57
CA LYS A 93 -5.59 -20.40 -0.58
C LYS A 93 -6.39 -19.12 -0.32
N ASP A 94 -6.47 -18.29 -1.34
CA ASP A 94 -7.34 -17.11 -1.36
C ASP A 94 -8.78 -17.54 -1.64
N PRO A 95 -9.73 -17.32 -0.72
CA PRO A 95 -11.14 -17.64 -0.93
C PRO A 95 -11.76 -16.94 -2.15
N LEU A 96 -11.21 -15.79 -2.54
CA LEU A 96 -11.68 -15.02 -3.69
C LEU A 96 -10.96 -15.41 -4.98
N THR A 97 -9.97 -16.30 -4.93
CA THR A 97 -9.17 -16.74 -6.09
C THR A 97 -8.53 -15.57 -6.86
N ILE A 98 -8.12 -14.51 -6.15
CA ILE A 98 -7.43 -13.35 -6.72
C ILE A 98 -5.91 -13.53 -6.60
N ARG A 99 -5.44 -14.14 -5.51
CA ARG A 99 -4.02 -14.42 -5.21
C ARG A 99 -3.70 -15.91 -5.36
N ASN A 100 -2.42 -16.21 -5.55
CA ASN A 100 -1.97 -17.55 -5.93
C ASN A 100 -1.91 -18.56 -4.78
N GLY A 101 -2.21 -18.15 -3.54
CA GLY A 101 -2.22 -18.99 -2.36
C GLY A 101 -0.83 -19.38 -1.84
N LYS A 102 0.26 -18.83 -2.39
CA LYS A 102 1.64 -19.07 -1.95
C LYS A 102 2.05 -18.00 -0.95
N ALA A 103 1.54 -18.11 0.27
CA ALA A 103 1.78 -17.16 1.34
C ALA A 103 3.25 -17.17 1.81
N PRO A 104 3.84 -16.03 2.18
CA PRO A 104 5.14 -16.00 2.85
C PRO A 104 5.15 -16.85 4.12
N GLN A 105 6.31 -17.39 4.49
CA GLN A 105 6.48 -18.01 5.81
C GLN A 105 6.19 -17.02 6.95
N LYS A 106 5.82 -17.56 8.12
CA LYS A 106 5.37 -16.78 9.28
C LYS A 106 6.27 -15.59 9.61
N ASN A 107 7.59 -15.78 9.65
CA ASN A 107 8.54 -14.71 9.93
C ASN A 107 8.48 -13.55 8.92
N MET A 108 8.26 -13.85 7.63
CA MET A 108 8.15 -12.84 6.58
C MET A 108 6.76 -12.19 6.55
N ALA A 109 5.71 -12.97 6.81
CA ALA A 109 4.36 -12.43 6.99
C ALA A 109 4.31 -11.48 8.21
N ASP A 110 4.95 -11.86 9.32
CA ASP A 110 5.06 -11.03 10.52
C ASP A 110 5.84 -9.74 10.26
N LEU A 111 6.90 -9.79 9.45
CA LEU A 111 7.63 -8.59 9.00
C LEU A 111 6.69 -7.64 8.24
N ILE A 112 5.96 -8.14 7.24
CA ILE A 112 4.99 -7.34 6.49
C ILE A 112 3.95 -6.72 7.43
N ASN A 113 3.34 -7.53 8.30
CA ASN A 113 2.30 -7.07 9.24
C ASN A 113 2.81 -6.01 10.22
N LYS A 114 4.05 -6.18 10.72
CA LYS A 114 4.70 -5.19 11.59
C LYS A 114 4.91 -3.87 10.85
N THR A 115 5.47 -3.90 9.64
CA THR A 115 5.68 -2.69 8.83
C THR A 115 4.36 -2.01 8.46
N ILE A 116 3.31 -2.78 8.17
CA ILE A 116 1.96 -2.23 7.93
C ILE A 116 1.44 -1.46 9.14
N LYS A 117 1.60 -2.02 10.33
CA LYS A 117 1.21 -1.36 11.59
C LYS A 117 1.98 -0.06 11.78
N GLU A 118 3.30 -0.09 11.62
CA GLU A 118 4.17 1.08 11.73
C GLU A 118 3.75 2.18 10.74
N ALA A 119 3.55 1.84 9.46
CA ALA A 119 3.10 2.79 8.44
C ALA A 119 1.72 3.38 8.77
N LYS A 120 0.76 2.57 9.24
CA LYS A 120 -0.57 3.03 9.67
C LYS A 120 -0.49 3.99 10.87
N ASP A 121 0.40 3.73 11.82
CA ASP A 121 0.60 4.58 12.99
C ASP A 121 1.20 5.94 12.60
N MET A 122 2.12 5.98 11.63
CA MET A 122 2.73 7.22 11.12
C MET A 122 1.70 8.21 10.54
N ILE A 123 0.66 7.70 9.87
CA ILE A 123 -0.39 8.51 9.22
C ILE A 123 -1.71 8.55 10.00
N SER A 124 -1.74 8.01 11.22
CA SER A 124 -2.95 7.81 12.00
C SER A 124 -3.63 9.13 12.37
N LYS A 125 -4.96 9.14 12.37
CA LYS A 125 -5.76 10.27 12.88
C LYS A 125 -5.53 10.52 14.37
N LYS A 126 -5.06 9.51 15.12
CA LYS A 126 -4.73 9.62 16.55
C LYS A 126 -3.62 10.63 16.84
N LYS A 127 -2.75 10.91 15.85
CA LYS A 127 -1.70 11.94 15.96
C LYS A 127 -2.23 13.33 16.31
N VAL A 128 -3.46 13.64 15.91
CA VAL A 128 -4.13 14.90 16.30
C VAL A 128 -4.28 15.01 17.83
N GLN A 129 -4.56 13.90 18.52
CA GLN A 129 -4.72 13.88 19.98
C GLN A 129 -3.37 14.03 20.69
N SER A 130 -2.29 13.59 20.05
CA SER A 130 -0.90 13.73 20.51
C SER A 130 -0.26 15.06 20.11
N ASP A 131 -1.02 15.96 19.47
CA ASP A 131 -0.54 17.23 18.91
C ASP A 131 0.60 17.10 17.87
N ASP A 132 0.71 15.91 17.26
CA ASP A 132 1.72 15.56 16.27
C ASP A 132 1.33 16.03 14.87
N LEU A 133 2.29 16.63 14.16
CA LEU A 133 2.14 17.03 12.77
C LEU A 133 2.27 15.84 11.83
N VAL A 134 1.62 15.95 10.67
CA VAL A 134 1.84 15.05 9.53
C VAL A 134 2.31 15.88 8.35
N THR A 135 3.47 15.51 7.80
CA THR A 135 4.09 16.19 6.65
C THR A 135 4.17 15.26 5.45
N GLN A 136 4.51 15.81 4.28
CA GLN A 136 4.84 14.98 3.11
C GLN A 136 6.00 14.01 3.40
N ALA A 137 6.96 14.40 4.24
CA ALA A 137 8.06 13.52 4.65
C ALA A 137 7.56 12.32 5.45
N THR A 138 6.61 12.52 6.37
CA THR A 138 5.96 11.43 7.11
C THR A 138 5.29 10.42 6.17
N VAL A 139 4.58 10.91 5.15
CA VAL A 139 3.94 10.06 4.13
C VAL A 139 4.97 9.31 3.30
N LYS A 140 6.02 10.02 2.84
CA LYS A 140 7.09 9.43 2.04
C LYS A 140 7.79 8.31 2.80
N GLU A 141 8.12 8.55 4.07
CA GLU A 141 8.74 7.55 4.94
C GLU A 141 7.82 6.33 5.14
N ALA A 142 6.52 6.53 5.37
CA ALA A 142 5.56 5.43 5.45
C ALA A 142 5.51 4.59 4.16
N LEU A 143 5.58 5.23 2.98
CA LEU A 143 5.66 4.52 1.70
C LEU A 143 7.00 3.80 1.50
N ASP A 144 8.10 4.41 1.94
CA ASP A 144 9.45 3.88 1.78
C ASP A 144 9.63 2.62 2.65
N ILE A 145 9.12 2.59 3.89
CA ILE A 145 9.18 1.38 4.73
C ILE A 145 8.34 0.24 4.14
N LEU A 146 7.16 0.54 3.59
CA LEU A 146 6.31 -0.46 2.93
C LEU A 146 7.00 -1.03 1.69
N ARG A 147 7.62 -0.18 0.86
CA ARG A 147 8.44 -0.62 -0.27
C ARG A 147 9.59 -1.51 0.19
N GLY A 148 10.30 -1.11 1.25
CA GLY A 148 11.40 -1.88 1.82
C GLY A 148 10.97 -3.27 2.27
N ALA A 149 9.83 -3.38 2.98
CA ALA A 149 9.29 -4.67 3.39
C ALA A 149 8.96 -5.57 2.19
N VAL A 150 8.34 -5.03 1.13
CA VAL A 150 8.09 -5.78 -0.10
C VAL A 150 9.38 -6.27 -0.73
N MET A 151 10.43 -5.44 -0.79
CA MET A 151 11.73 -5.84 -1.35
C MET A 151 12.43 -6.92 -0.53
N ILE A 152 12.30 -6.88 0.79
CA ILE A 152 12.87 -7.91 1.69
C ILE A 152 12.15 -9.25 1.49
N VAL A 153 10.82 -9.22 1.45
CA VAL A 153 10.03 -10.46 1.33
C VAL A 153 10.02 -10.97 -0.11
N TYR A 154 10.02 -10.12 -1.12
CA TYR A 154 10.03 -10.50 -2.53
C TYR A 154 11.22 -9.85 -3.26
N PRO A 155 12.43 -10.42 -3.11
CA PRO A 155 13.66 -9.82 -3.65
C PRO A 155 13.71 -9.80 -5.18
N MET A 156 13.01 -10.72 -5.84
CA MET A 156 12.82 -10.73 -7.30
C MET A 156 11.69 -9.80 -7.77
N GLY A 157 11.12 -9.03 -6.84
CA GLY A 157 10.00 -8.16 -7.08
C GLY A 157 8.66 -8.89 -7.16
N LEU A 158 7.61 -8.10 -7.32
CA LEU A 158 6.24 -8.58 -7.50
C LEU A 158 5.87 -8.66 -9.00
N PRO A 159 4.80 -9.39 -9.34
CA PRO A 159 4.26 -9.41 -10.69
C PRO A 159 3.82 -7.99 -11.15
N PRO A 160 3.94 -7.66 -12.45
CA PRO A 160 3.57 -6.34 -12.99
C PRO A 160 2.08 -6.04 -12.88
N HIS A 161 1.23 -7.06 -12.80
CA HIS A 161 -0.20 -6.93 -12.56
C HIS A 161 -0.57 -6.87 -11.08
N ASP A 162 0.40 -7.03 -10.16
CA ASP A 162 0.14 -6.91 -8.74
C ASP A 162 -0.06 -5.43 -8.37
N LYS A 163 -1.17 -5.14 -7.69
CA LYS A 163 -1.56 -3.78 -7.33
C LYS A 163 -0.52 -3.09 -6.45
N ILE A 164 0.18 -3.84 -5.60
CA ILE A 164 1.23 -3.29 -4.72
C ILE A 164 2.36 -2.73 -5.59
N LYS A 165 2.78 -3.48 -6.62
CA LYS A 165 3.81 -3.03 -7.55
C LYS A 165 3.36 -1.80 -8.32
N GLN A 166 2.16 -1.84 -8.88
CA GLN A 166 1.60 -0.72 -9.62
C GLN A 166 1.51 0.55 -8.76
N GLU A 167 1.09 0.43 -7.50
CA GLU A 167 0.97 1.58 -6.59
C GLU A 167 2.35 2.13 -6.18
N ILE A 168 3.35 1.27 -6.01
CA ILE A 168 4.74 1.66 -5.68
C ILE A 168 5.45 2.32 -6.88
N GLU A 169 5.28 1.77 -8.08
CA GLU A 169 5.93 2.24 -9.32
C GLU A 169 5.21 3.43 -9.94
N ASN A 170 3.91 3.58 -9.69
CA ASN A 170 3.20 4.83 -9.95
C ASN A 170 3.73 5.91 -9.00
N GLY A 171 4.87 6.51 -9.35
CA GLY A 171 5.48 7.68 -8.70
C GLY A 171 4.60 8.94 -8.75
N ARG A 172 3.36 8.83 -9.20
CA ARG A 172 2.38 9.92 -9.27
C ARG A 172 1.63 10.00 -7.94
N ILE A 173 1.99 10.99 -7.14
CA ILE A 173 1.05 11.63 -6.22
C ILE A 173 -0.07 12.17 -7.13
N TYR A 174 -1.33 11.84 -6.85
CA TYR A 174 -2.50 12.22 -7.65
C TYR A 174 -2.59 13.75 -7.80
N LEU A 175 -1.89 14.32 -8.79
CA LEU A 175 -1.93 15.75 -9.14
C LEU A 175 -1.99 16.00 -10.65
N GLU A 176 -1.98 14.97 -11.49
CA GLU A 176 -2.31 15.16 -12.90
C GLU A 176 -3.80 14.94 -13.12
N HIS A 177 -4.49 16.05 -13.40
CA HIS A 177 -5.84 16.10 -13.93
C HIS A 177 -6.05 15.03 -15.01
N ARG A 178 -7.02 14.13 -14.77
CA ARG A 178 -7.70 13.46 -15.88
C ARG A 178 -8.59 14.52 -16.53
N HIS A 179 -8.04 15.22 -17.51
CA HIS A 179 -8.86 15.76 -18.58
C HIS A 179 -9.35 14.55 -19.39
N LEU A 180 -10.59 14.14 -19.11
CA LEU A 180 -11.46 13.57 -20.13
C LEU A 180 -12.07 14.73 -20.93
#